data_AF-A0A537QLQ2-F1
#
_entry.id   AF-A0A537QLQ2-F1
#
_cell.length_a   1.000
_cell.length_b   1.000
_cell.length_c   1.000
_cell.angle_alpha   90.00
_cell.angle_beta   90.00
_cell.angle_gamma   90.00
#
_symmetry.space_group_name_H-M   'P 1'
#
loop_
_entity.id
_entity.type
_entity.pdbx_description
1 polymer ?
#
loop_
_entity_poly.entity_id
_entity_poly.type
_entity_poly.pdbx_seq_one_letter_code
_entity_poly.pdbx_strand_id
1 'polypeptide(L)'
;STTGTVALGHTECDVVRGIGAPASVNLSNNGRGDRVAVINYVQGQRAGIYTFTAGRLSSIERGPEQPAPPKTAKLSKPKKKPGAT
;
A
#
# COMPACT_ATOMS: atom_id res chain seq x y z
N SER A 1 -14.75 -4.78 -10.81
CA SER A 1 -14.02 -4.78 -9.52
C SER A 1 -12.53 -4.78 -9.80
N THR A 2 -11.93 -3.62 -10.03
CA THR A 2 -10.48 -3.48 -10.29
C THR A 2 -9.73 -3.33 -8.97
N THR A 3 -9.94 -4.28 -8.06
CA THR A 3 -9.19 -4.41 -6.82
C THR A 3 -7.93 -5.20 -7.13
N GLY A 4 -6.86 -4.54 -7.57
CA GLY A 4 -5.55 -5.19 -7.67
C GLY A 4 -4.47 -4.42 -8.42
N THR A 5 -4.84 -3.64 -9.43
CA THR A 5 -3.87 -3.04 -10.35
C THR A 5 -3.80 -1.54 -10.17
N VAL A 6 -2.65 -1.06 -9.69
CA VAL A 6 -2.27 0.35 -9.70
C VAL A 6 -1.41 0.59 -10.93
N ALA A 7 -1.88 1.44 -11.83
CA ALA A 7 -1.20 1.79 -13.07
C ALA A 7 -1.26 3.30 -13.31
N LEU A 8 -0.31 3.81 -14.09
CA LEU A 8 -0.31 5.19 -14.54
C LEU A 8 -1.66 5.53 -15.20
N GLY A 9 -2.16 6.74 -14.94
CA GLY A 9 -3.44 7.25 -15.42
C GLY A 9 -4.65 6.93 -14.53
N HIS A 10 -4.53 6.04 -13.54
CA HIS A 10 -5.59 5.76 -12.56
C HIS A 10 -5.93 6.97 -11.69
N THR A 11 -7.16 7.02 -11.19
CA THR A 11 -7.58 8.09 -10.28
C THR A 11 -7.04 7.86 -8.86
N GLU A 12 -6.93 8.94 -8.07
CA GLU A 12 -6.55 8.88 -6.65
C GLU A 12 -7.37 7.83 -5.88
N CYS A 13 -8.69 7.79 -6.11
CA CYS A 13 -9.58 6.86 -5.44
C CYS A 13 -9.33 5.40 -5.82
N ASP A 14 -9.00 5.10 -7.07
CA ASP A 14 -8.73 3.73 -7.51
C ASP A 14 -7.46 3.19 -6.86
N VAL A 15 -6.44 4.04 -6.72
CA VAL A 15 -5.19 3.68 -6.05
C VAL A 15 -5.39 3.46 -4.56
N VAL A 16 -6.08 4.38 -3.86
CA VAL A 16 -6.36 4.26 -2.42
C VAL A 16 -7.23 3.04 -2.13
N ARG A 17 -8.21 2.72 -2.97
CA ARG A 17 -9.00 1.48 -2.83
C ARG A 17 -8.18 0.21 -3.08
N GLY A 18 -7.18 0.27 -3.97
CA GLY A 18 -6.33 -0.86 -4.32
C GLY A 18 -5.19 -1.13 -3.34
N ILE A 19 -4.69 -0.09 -2.64
CA ILE A 19 -3.59 -0.21 -1.67
C ILE A 19 -4.09 -0.22 -0.22
N GLY A 20 -5.06 0.64 0.10
CA GLY A 20 -5.53 0.88 1.46
C GLY A 20 -5.25 2.30 1.94
N ALA A 21 -5.25 2.49 3.26
CA ALA A 21 -5.05 3.80 3.87
C ALA A 21 -3.59 4.28 3.72
N PRO A 22 -3.34 5.50 3.21
CA PRO A 22 -2.00 6.07 3.14
C PRO A 22 -1.52 6.60 4.49
N ALA A 23 -0.20 6.75 4.63
CA ALA A 23 0.39 7.37 5.82
C ALA A 23 0.25 8.89 5.79
N SER A 24 0.40 9.49 4.60
CA SER A 24 0.23 10.92 4.41
C SER A 24 -0.17 11.26 2.99
N VAL A 25 -0.87 12.38 2.85
CA VAL A 25 -1.32 12.96 1.58
C VAL A 25 -0.95 14.43 1.59
N ASN A 26 -0.23 14.88 0.57
CA ASN A 26 0.13 16.28 0.37
C ASN A 26 -0.52 16.80 -0.92
N LEU A 27 -1.25 17.91 -0.83
CA LEU A 27 -1.90 18.57 -1.96
C LEU A 27 -1.21 19.90 -2.24
N SER A 28 -0.90 20.15 -3.51
CA SER A 28 -0.34 21.40 -3.99
C SER A 28 -0.81 21.69 -5.42
N ASN A 29 -0.33 22.79 -5.99
CA ASN A 29 -0.47 23.10 -7.41
C ASN A 29 0.93 23.22 -8.03
N ASN A 30 1.11 22.73 -9.27
CA ASN A 30 2.36 22.93 -10.01
C ASN A 30 2.43 24.33 -10.63
N GLY A 31 3.56 24.67 -11.28
CA GLY A 31 3.74 25.97 -11.96
C GLY A 31 2.80 26.23 -13.15
N ARG A 32 2.04 25.21 -13.61
CA ARG A 32 1.00 25.34 -14.64
C ARG A 32 -0.40 25.51 -14.05
N GLY A 33 -0.54 25.44 -12.73
CA GLY A 33 -1.82 25.51 -12.01
C GLY A 33 -2.51 24.16 -11.82
N ASP A 34 -1.97 23.05 -12.35
CA ASP A 34 -2.57 21.73 -12.16
C ASP A 34 -2.47 21.32 -10.69
N ARG A 35 -3.54 20.70 -10.17
CA ARG A 35 -3.49 20.05 -8.86
C ARG A 35 -2.49 18.91 -8.88
N VAL A 36 -1.61 18.89 -7.91
CA VAL A 36 -0.68 17.81 -7.61
C VAL A 36 -1.05 17.19 -6.28
N ALA A 37 -1.20 15.88 -6.23
CA ALA A 37 -1.34 15.14 -4.98
C ALA A 37 -0.21 14.13 -4.85
N VAL A 38 0.50 14.15 -3.73
CA VAL A 38 1.55 13.19 -3.40
C VAL A 38 1.04 12.34 -2.24
N ILE A 39 0.85 11.05 -2.52
CA ILE A 39 0.38 10.07 -1.54
C ILE A 39 1.55 9.17 -1.15
N ASN A 40 1.83 9.09 0.14
CA ASN A 40 2.91 8.29 0.68
C ASN A 40 2.38 7.05 1.42
N TYR A 41 2.89 5.88 1.04
CA TYR A 41 2.64 4.62 1.72
C TYR A 41 3.96 4.11 2.31
N VAL A 42 4.01 4.00 3.64
CA VAL A 42 5.21 3.56 4.36
C VAL A 42 5.19 2.08 4.72
N GLN A 43 4.06 1.41 4.52
CA GLN A 43 3.82 0.02 4.92
C GLN A 43 3.13 -0.78 3.81
N GLY A 44 3.29 -2.11 3.87
CA GLY A 44 2.67 -3.05 2.95
C GLY A 44 3.48 -3.28 1.66
N GLN A 45 3.01 -4.24 0.86
CA GLN A 45 3.65 -4.70 -0.37
C GLN A 45 3.77 -3.62 -1.47
N ARG A 46 3.04 -2.51 -1.31
CA ARG A 46 3.01 -1.39 -2.25
C ARG A 46 3.52 -0.09 -1.63
N ALA A 47 4.36 -0.19 -0.60
CA ALA A 47 5.04 0.97 -0.02
C ALA A 47 5.76 1.78 -1.12
N GLY A 48 5.65 3.10 -1.03
CA GLY A 48 6.13 4.02 -2.06
C GLY A 48 5.36 5.32 -2.10
N ILE A 49 5.83 6.21 -2.98
CA ILE A 49 5.28 7.53 -3.25
C ILE A 49 4.52 7.47 -4.57
N TYR A 50 3.29 7.98 -4.56
CA TYR A 50 2.40 8.01 -5.70
C TYR A 50 2.04 9.46 -5.99
N THR A 51 2.46 9.94 -7.15
CA THR A 51 2.22 11.33 -7.57
C THR A 51 1.08 11.37 -8.56
N PHE A 52 0.12 12.24 -8.31
CA PHE A 52 -1.02 12.49 -9.17
C PHE A 52 -0.94 13.92 -9.70
N THR A 53 -1.21 14.09 -10.99
CA THR A 53 -1.32 15.39 -11.64
C THR A 53 -2.69 15.47 -12.30
N ALA A 54 -3.43 16.55 -12.04
CA ALA A 54 -4.80 16.73 -12.52
C ALA A 54 -5.72 15.52 -12.22
N GLY A 55 -5.55 14.93 -11.03
CA GLY A 55 -6.35 13.80 -10.54
C GLY A 55 -5.98 12.43 -11.13
N ARG A 56 -4.89 12.33 -11.91
CA ARG A 56 -4.41 11.08 -12.51
C ARG A 56 -3.01 10.73 -12.06
N LEU A 57 -2.77 9.44 -11.78
CA LEU A 57 -1.48 8.93 -11.36
C LEU A 57 -0.44 9.16 -12.47
N SER A 58 0.56 9.99 -12.21
CA SER A 58 1.60 10.40 -13.15
C SER A 58 2.95 9.77 -12.83
N SER A 59 3.21 9.41 -11.56
CA SER A 59 4.45 8.74 -11.16
C SER A 59 4.25 7.77 -10.01
N ILE A 60 5.07 6.72 -9.98
CA ILE A 60 5.15 5.75 -8.89
C ILE A 60 6.63 5.54 -8.56
N GLU A 61 7.01 5.92 -7.35
CA GLU A 61 8.32 5.62 -6.78
C GLU A 61 8.13 4.55 -5.70
N ARG A 62 8.50 3.29 -6.00
CA ARG A 62 8.36 2.22 -5.01
C ARG A 62 9.40 2.37 -3.92
N GLY A 63 8.94 2.33 -2.68
CA GLY A 63 9.81 2.28 -1.51
C GLY A 63 10.48 0.90 -1.38
N PRO A 64 11.45 0.77 -0.47
CA PRO A 64 12.08 -0.50 -0.19
C PRO A 64 11.02 -1.52 0.23
N GLU A 65 11.11 -2.73 -0.34
CA GLU A 65 10.19 -3.80 -0.01
C GLU A 65 10.31 -4.13 1.48
N GLN A 66 9.25 -3.83 2.24
CA GLN A 66 9.20 -4.16 3.66
C GLN A 66 9.31 -5.69 3.77
N PRO A 67 10.28 -6.22 4.54
CA PRO A 67 10.43 -7.66 4.69
C PRO A 67 9.10 -8.23 5.18
N ALA A 68 8.65 -9.32 4.54
CA ALA A 68 7.40 -9.97 4.89
C ALA A 68 7.35 -10.18 6.42
N PRO A 69 6.25 -9.84 7.09
CA PRO A 69 6.14 -10.03 8.53
C PRO A 69 6.50 -11.49 8.83
N PRO A 70 7.37 -11.77 9.82
CA PRO A 70 7.75 -13.13 10.14
C PRO A 70 6.46 -13.91 10.35
N LYS A 71 6.27 -14.97 9.54
CA LYS A 71 5.17 -15.91 9.72
C LYS A 71 5.29 -16.36 11.17
N THR A 72 4.42 -15.86 12.04
CA THR A 72 4.31 -16.36 13.40
C THR A 72 4.13 -17.86 13.23
N ALA A 73 5.13 -18.61 13.66
CA ALA A 73 5.08 -20.05 13.67
C ALA A 73 3.74 -20.38 14.34
N LYS A 74 2.86 -21.04 13.58
CA LYS A 74 1.63 -21.61 14.13
C LYS A 74 2.05 -22.26 15.43
N LEU A 75 1.56 -21.74 16.56
CA LEU A 75 1.87 -22.28 17.87
C LEU A 75 1.33 -23.70 17.83
N SER A 76 2.21 -24.65 17.48
CA SER A 76 1.93 -26.07 17.42
C SER A 76 1.56 -26.45 18.84
N LYS A 77 0.26 -26.45 19.15
CA LYS A 77 -0.26 -26.98 20.40
C LYS A 77 0.32 -28.39 20.55
N PRO A 78 1.16 -28.67 21.56
CA PRO A 78 1.77 -29.97 21.70
C PRO A 78 0.67 -31.00 21.99
N LYS A 79 0.64 -32.07 21.18
CA LYS A 79 -0.10 -33.29 21.48
C LYS A 79 0.45 -33.84 22.81
N LYS A 80 -0.39 -33.89 23.85
CA LYS A 80 -0.19 -34.79 24.99
C LYS A 80 -1.34 -35.78 25.09
N LYS A 81 -1.05 -37.01 24.71
CA LYS A 81 -1.50 -38.26 25.34
C LYS A 81 -0.31 -39.24 25.19
N PRO A 82 -0.06 -40.20 26.09
CA PRO A 82 -1.01 -40.89 26.98
C PRO A 82 -0.53 -41.13 28.43
N GLY A 83 -1.43 -41.55 29.33
CA GLY A 83 -1.00 -42.23 30.58
C GLY A 83 -2.00 -42.23 31.75
N ALA A 84 -2.47 -43.44 32.08
CA ALA A 84 -2.86 -43.97 33.40
C ALA A 84 -4.13 -43.47 34.12
N THR A 85 -5.23 -44.21 33.99
CA THR A 85 -5.77 -45.12 35.03
C THR A 85 -6.77 -46.09 34.40
#